data_AF-A0A0G0YA87-F1
#
_entry.id   AF-A0A0G0YA87-F1
#
_cell.length_a   1.000
_cell.length_b   1.000
_cell.length_c   1.000
_cell.angle_alpha   90.00
_cell.angle_beta   90.00
_cell.angle_gamma   90.00
#
_symmetry.space_group_name_H-M   'P 1'
#
loop_
_entity.id
_entity.type
_entity.pdbx_description
1 polymer ?
#
loop_
_entity_poly.entity_id
_entity_poly.type
_entity_poly.pdbx_seq_one_letter_code
_entity_poly.pdbx_strand_id
1 'polypeptide(L)' 'MMKILNDLFCLISAIGAINWGLVAFLNFDLVKETTKLLSTVPYLDKILYGTIAVSGIFVVLSLFIKQ' A
#
# COMPACT_ATOMS: atom_id res chain seq x y z
N MET A 1 13.10 -15.18 11.59
CA MET A 1 13.70 -14.08 10.79
C MET A 1 12.71 -13.38 9.84
N MET A 2 11.61 -14.02 9.38
CA MET A 2 10.61 -13.41 8.46
C MET A 2 9.39 -12.70 9.11
N LYS A 3 9.29 -12.58 10.44
CA LYS A 3 8.12 -11.91 11.08
C LYS A 3 8.07 -10.43 10.74
N ILE A 4 9.16 -9.71 10.95
CA ILE A 4 9.25 -8.25 10.73
C ILE A 4 8.92 -7.89 9.28
N LEU A 5 9.40 -8.67 8.31
CA LEU A 5 9.13 -8.42 6.90
C LEU A 5 7.64 -8.66 6.55
N ASN A 6 7.05 -9.72 7.10
CA ASN A 6 5.61 -9.98 6.94
C ASN A 6 4.76 -8.90 7.61
N ASP A 7 5.15 -8.46 8.80
CA ASP A 7 4.48 -7.38 9.54
C ASP A 7 4.56 -6.07 8.76
N LEU A 8 5.70 -5.78 8.13
CA LEU A 8 5.89 -4.62 7.26
C LEU A 8 5.00 -4.69 6.02
N PHE A 9 4.95 -5.82 5.32
CA PHE A 9 4.06 -5.98 4.17
C PHE A 9 2.58 -5.89 4.57
N CYS A 10 2.22 -6.43 5.73
CA CYS A 10 0.88 -6.30 6.29
C CYS A 10 0.52 -4.84 6.58
N LEU A 11 1.44 -4.08 7.19
CA LEU A 11 1.26 -2.65 7.45
C LEU A 11 1.06 -1.87 6.14
N ILE A 12 1.93 -2.08 5.15
CA ILE A 12 1.82 -1.40 3.85
C ILE A 12 0.50 -1.76 3.15
N SER A 13 0.10 -3.02 3.19
CA SER A 13 -1.17 -3.46 2.62
C SER A 13 -2.37 -2.86 3.35
N ALA A 14 -2.31 -2.72 4.67
CA ALA A 14 -3.35 -2.08 5.47
C ALA A 14 -3.49 -0.60 5.13
N ILE A 15 -2.37 0.13 4.95
CA ILE A 15 -2.38 1.52 4.46
C ILE A 15 -3.08 1.60 3.09
N GLY A 16 -2.80 0.66 2.19
CA GLY A 16 -3.48 0.55 0.90
C GLY A 16 -5.00 0.37 1.02
N ALA A 17 -5.45 -0.54 1.88
CA ALA A 17 -6.87 -0.80 2.12
C ALA A 17 -7.58 0.44 2.70
N ILE A 18 -6.93 1.13 3.64
CA ILE A 18 -7.44 2.40 4.22
C ILE A 18 -7.56 3.46 3.12
N ASN A 19 -6.54 3.63 2.27
CA ASN A 19 -6.59 4.59 1.17
C ASN A 19 -7.76 4.30 0.21
N TRP A 20 -7.95 3.05 -0.20
CA TRP A 20 -9.09 2.67 -1.07
C TRP A 20 -10.44 2.91 -0.38
N GLY A 21 -10.55 2.67 0.93
CA GLY A 21 -11.74 3.01 1.70
C GLY A 21 -12.04 4.51 1.68
N LEU A 22 -11.02 5.35 1.89
CA LEU A 22 -11.18 6.81 1.86
C LEU A 22 -11.55 7.32 0.46
N VAL A 23 -10.98 6.74 -0.60
CA VAL A 23 -11.36 7.05 -1.97
C VAL A 23 -12.83 6.70 -2.22
N ALA A 24 -13.29 5.53 -1.76
CA ALA A 24 -14.66 5.09 -1.97
C ALA A 24 -15.71 5.90 -1.18
N PHE A 25 -15.43 6.24 0.07
CA PHE A 25 -16.41 6.90 0.95
C PHE A 25 -16.34 8.42 0.93
N LEU A 26 -15.13 9.00 0.76
CA LEU A 26 -14.89 10.44 0.90
C LEU A 26 -14.32 11.07 -0.37
N ASN A 27 -14.11 10.30 -1.45
CA ASN A 27 -13.40 10.74 -2.65
C ASN A 27 -12.01 11.31 -2.36
N PHE A 28 -11.36 10.82 -1.30
CA PHE A 28 -10.09 11.34 -0.81
C PHE A 28 -8.96 10.31 -0.98
N ASP A 29 -7.94 10.70 -1.75
CA ASP A 29 -6.79 9.84 -2.09
C ASP A 29 -5.55 10.25 -1.27
N LEU A 30 -5.37 9.62 -0.11
CA LEU A 30 -4.24 9.88 0.80
C LEU A 30 -2.89 9.76 0.07
N VAL A 31 -2.72 8.74 -0.79
CA VAL A 31 -1.44 8.48 -1.47
C VAL A 31 -1.12 9.62 -2.45
N LYS A 32 -2.12 10.09 -3.21
CA LYS A 32 -1.93 11.26 -4.09
C LYS A 32 -1.73 12.56 -3.31
N GLU A 33 -2.48 12.78 -2.23
CA GLU A 33 -2.34 14.02 -1.46
C GLU A 33 -0.99 14.09 -0.75
N THR A 34 -0.50 12.99 -0.18
CA THR A 34 0.83 12.95 0.46
C THR A 34 1.96 13.11 -0.54
N THR A 35 1.85 12.56 -1.76
CA THR A 35 2.88 12.74 -2.79
C THR A 35 2.91 14.15 -3.35
N LYS A 36 1.76 14.82 -3.51
CA LYS A 36 1.70 16.25 -3.86
C LYS A 36 2.43 17.12 -2.83
N LEU A 37 2.33 16.80 -1.54
CA LEU A 37 3.00 17.54 -0.47
C LEU A 37 4.52 17.29 -0.45
N LEU A 38 4.97 16.10 -0.83
CA LEU A 38 6.36 15.67 -0.66
C LEU A 38 7.22 15.89 -1.92
N SER A 39 6.64 16.03 -3.11
CA SER A 39 7.45 16.11 -4.33
C SER A 39 6.75 16.63 -5.59
N THR A 40 7.52 17.33 -6.43
CA THR A 40 7.23 17.60 -7.85
C THR A 40 7.56 16.40 -8.75
N VAL A 41 7.99 15.27 -8.17
CA VAL A 41 8.40 14.08 -8.91
C VAL A 41 7.18 13.48 -9.61
N PRO A 42 7.16 13.47 -10.96
CA PRO A 42 6.04 12.92 -11.69
C PRO A 42 5.93 11.41 -11.43
N TYR A 43 4.70 10.92 -11.31
CA TYR A 43 4.36 9.50 -11.15
C TYR A 43 4.76 8.84 -9.81
N LEU A 44 5.13 9.62 -8.80
CA LEU A 44 5.48 9.07 -7.47
C LEU A 44 4.30 8.32 -6.82
N ASP A 45 3.08 8.81 -7.02
CA ASP A 45 1.84 8.16 -6.61
C ASP A 45 1.72 6.74 -7.19
N LYS A 46 2.02 6.57 -8.48
CA LYS A 46 1.99 5.27 -9.15
C LYS A 46 3.02 4.29 -8.57
N ILE A 47 4.22 4.78 -8.23
CA ILE A 47 5.26 3.96 -7.60
C ILE A 47 4.77 3.46 -6.23
N LEU A 48 4.21 4.35 -5.41
CA LEU A 48 3.65 3.98 -4.11
C LEU A 48 2.52 2.97 -4.25
N TYR A 49 1.60 3.18 -5.21
CA TYR A 49 0.56 2.22 -5.52
C TYR A 49 1.12 0.86 -5.94
N GLY A 50 2.20 0.84 -6.73
CA GLY A 50 2.92 -0.38 -7.07
C GLY A 50 3.48 -1.09 -5.84
N THR A 51 4.12 -0.37 -4.92
CA THR A 51 4.65 -0.93 -3.67
C THR A 51 3.54 -1.49 -2.77
N ILE A 52 2.41 -0.78 -2.67
CA ILE A 52 1.22 -1.24 -1.94
C ILE A 52 0.68 -2.52 -2.55
N ALA A 53 0.52 -2.57 -3.87
CA ALA A 53 0.01 -3.75 -4.59
C ALA A 53 0.92 -4.97 -4.40
N VAL A 54 2.23 -4.80 -4.57
CA VAL A 54 3.22 -5.87 -4.36
C VAL A 54 3.15 -6.38 -2.91
N SER A 55 3.06 -5.48 -1.93
CA SER A 55 2.94 -5.86 -0.52
C SER A 55 1.68 -6.67 -0.24
N GLY A 56 0.53 -6.25 -0.79
CA GLY A 56 -0.72 -7.00 -0.67
C GLY A 56 -0.65 -8.38 -1.31
N ILE A 57 -0.03 -8.50 -2.49
CA ILE A 57 0.20 -9.79 -3.15
C ILE A 57 1.07 -10.69 -2.25
N PHE A 58 2.18 -10.17 -1.69
CA PHE A 58 3.02 -10.96 -0.77
C PHE A 58 2.25 -11.44 0.46
N VAL A 59 1.40 -10.60 1.05
CA VAL A 59 0.56 -10.97 2.19
C VAL A 59 -0.39 -12.11 1.79
N VAL A 60 -1.12 -11.95 0.67
CA VAL A 60 -2.03 -12.99 0.16
C VAL A 60 -1.28 -14.30 -0.12
N LEU A 61 -0.17 -14.25 -0.85
CA LEU A 61 0.64 -15.44 -1.11
C LEU A 61 1.14 -16.08 0.19
N SER A 62 1.53 -15.28 1.20
CA SER A 62 1.96 -15.81 2.49
C SER A 62 0.84 -16.49 3.28
N LEU A 63 -0.42 -16.14 3.03
CA LEU A 63 -1.59 -16.79 3.64
C LEU A 63 -1.93 -18.10 2.95
N PHE A 64 -1.79 -18.17 1.62
CA PHE A 64 -2.26 -19.32 0.83
C PHE A 64 -1.17 -20.33 0.43
N ILE A 65 0.08 -19.90 0.25
CA ILE A 65 1.20 -20.76 -0.17
C ILE A 65 1.93 -21.37 1.04
N LYS A 66 1.71 -20.82 2.24
CA LYS A 66 2.35 -21.29 3.47
C LYS A 66 1.56 -22.41 4.16
N GLN A 67 1.12 -23.42 3.39
CA GLN A 67 0.68 -24.72 3.90
C GLN A 67 1.82 -25.73 3.79
#